data_AF-A0A8T4TL91-F1
#
_entry.id   AF-A0A8T4TL91-F1
#
_cell.length_a   1.000
_cell.length_b   1.000
_cell.length_c   1.000
_cell.angle_alpha   90.00
_cell.angle_beta   90.00
_cell.angle_gamma   90.00
#
_symmetry.space_group_name_H-M   'P 1'
#
loop_
_entity.id
_entity.type
_entity.pdbx_description
1 polymer ?
#
loop_
_entity_poly.entity_id
_entity_poly.type
_entity_poly.pdbx_seq_one_letter_code
_entity_poly.pdbx_strand_id
1 'polypeptide(L)'
;MKKTTFYKICITVGVFWFLDFLMHFTGVGETNYYYASKFANAALFAFIWFSLYNKKEHVKKLLFSVVFGTWISFYYLVSSYSGLVQMLGVYARESPPAFVIFGLVLSPFFWWIFHILSFYLGLELSSQIKK
;
A
#
# COMPACT_ATOMS: atom_id res chain seq x y z
N MET A 1 20.06 -7.97 11.60
CA MET A 1 19.27 -8.38 10.41
C MET A 1 20.22 -8.80 9.30
N LYS A 2 19.99 -9.93 8.60
CA LYS A 2 20.88 -10.35 7.49
C LYS A 2 20.79 -9.33 6.35
N LYS A 3 21.90 -9.04 5.67
CA LYS A 3 21.94 -8.11 4.51
C LYS A 3 20.85 -8.45 3.49
N THR A 4 20.64 -9.74 3.22
CA THR A 4 19.60 -10.24 2.32
C THR A 4 18.18 -9.86 2.76
N THR A 5 17.88 -9.88 4.06
CA THR A 5 16.57 -9.46 4.58
C THR A 5 16.34 -7.96 4.36
N PHE A 6 17.36 -7.13 4.58
CA PHE A 6 17.28 -5.70 4.33
C PHE A 6 16.98 -5.42 2.84
N TYR A 7 17.71 -6.04 1.92
CA TYR A 7 17.46 -5.88 0.48
C TYR A 7 16.04 -6.29 0.07
N LYS A 8 15.53 -7.37 0.65
CA LYS A 8 14.16 -7.83 0.38
C LYS A 8 13.12 -6.80 0.83
N ILE A 9 13.30 -6.23 2.01
CA ILE A 9 12.46 -5.13 2.51
C ILE A 9 12.54 -3.94 1.56
N CYS A 10 13.75 -3.49 1.20
CA CYS A 10 13.92 -2.35 0.30
C CYS A 10 13.24 -2.56 -1.06
N ILE A 11 13.32 -3.76 -1.63
CA ILE A 11 12.62 -4.06 -2.89
C ILE A 11 11.12 -4.02 -2.72
N THR A 12 10.57 -4.68 -1.69
CA THR A 12 9.12 -4.69 -1.48
C THR A 12 8.57 -3.28 -1.27
N VAL A 13 9.23 -2.49 -0.42
CA VAL A 13 8.85 -1.10 -0.16
C VAL A 13 9.02 -0.24 -1.41
N GLY A 14 10.14 -0.39 -2.13
CA GLY A 14 10.41 0.37 -3.34
C GLY A 14 9.40 0.11 -4.45
N VAL A 15 9.02 -1.17 -4.67
CA VAL A 15 8.00 -1.55 -5.66
C VAL A 15 6.65 -0.98 -5.28
N PHE A 16 6.21 -1.17 -4.03
CA PHE A 16 4.95 -0.64 -3.55
C PHE A 16 4.90 0.89 -3.69
N TRP A 17 5.91 1.58 -3.18
CA TRP A 17 5.96 3.03 -3.16
C TRP A 17 6.07 3.64 -4.55
N PHE A 18 6.85 3.02 -5.46
CA PHE A 18 6.95 3.49 -6.84
C PHE A 18 5.64 3.35 -7.60
N LEU A 19 4.96 2.20 -7.46
CA LEU A 19 3.64 2.00 -8.07
C LEU A 19 2.62 2.99 -7.49
N ASP A 20 2.61 3.16 -6.16
CA ASP A 20 1.72 4.11 -5.49
C ASP A 20 1.98 5.53 -5.99
N PHE A 21 3.23 5.96 -6.03
CA PHE A 21 3.64 7.25 -6.56
C PHE A 21 3.19 7.46 -8.01
N LEU A 22 3.37 6.47 -8.90
CA LEU A 22 2.92 6.57 -10.29
C LEU A 22 1.41 6.78 -10.42
N MET A 23 0.62 6.16 -9.55
CA MET A 23 -0.83 6.31 -9.55
C MET A 23 -1.24 7.73 -9.14
N HIS A 24 -0.61 8.31 -8.11
CA HIS A 24 -0.92 9.66 -7.62
C HIS A 24 -0.28 10.77 -8.44
N PHE A 25 0.79 10.50 -9.18
CA PHE A 25 1.32 11.47 -10.14
C PHE A 25 0.25 11.88 -11.17
N THR A 26 -0.74 11.01 -11.40
CA THR A 26 -1.86 11.24 -12.32
C THR A 26 -3.15 11.75 -11.65
N GLY A 27 -3.17 11.90 -10.31
CA GLY A 27 -4.35 12.24 -9.52
C GLY A 27 -4.01 13.14 -8.32
N VAL A 28 -4.52 14.37 -8.37
CA VAL A 28 -4.48 15.45 -7.35
C VAL A 28 -3.75 15.14 -6.03
N GLY A 29 -2.58 15.78 -5.86
CA GLY A 29 -1.96 16.25 -4.61
C GLY A 29 -2.27 15.53 -3.30
N GLU A 30 -1.74 14.31 -3.11
CA GLU A 30 -1.58 13.78 -1.75
C GLU A 30 -0.59 14.63 -0.95
N THR A 31 -0.89 14.88 0.33
CA THR A 31 0.03 15.57 1.22
C THR A 31 1.26 14.71 1.49
N ASN A 32 2.41 15.35 1.73
CA ASN A 32 3.66 14.67 2.12
C ASN A 32 3.46 13.71 3.31
N TYR A 33 2.51 14.01 4.20
CA TYR A 33 2.14 13.15 5.32
C TYR A 33 1.59 11.79 4.86
N TYR A 34 0.69 11.76 3.88
CA TYR A 34 0.12 10.50 3.37
C TYR A 34 1.19 9.63 2.70
N TYR A 35 2.03 10.21 1.84
CA TYR A 35 3.15 9.49 1.24
C TYR A 35 4.11 8.90 2.27
N ALA A 36 4.49 9.69 3.29
CA ALA A 36 5.37 9.23 4.35
C ALA A 36 4.73 8.12 5.19
N SER A 37 3.44 8.22 5.49
CA SER A 37 2.71 7.20 6.25
C SER A 37 2.56 5.88 5.49
N LYS A 38 2.28 5.92 4.18
CA LYS A 38 2.22 4.73 3.33
C LYS A 38 3.58 4.05 3.23
N PHE A 39 4.65 4.83 3.08
CA PHE A 39 6.01 4.32 3.11
C PHE A 39 6.33 3.63 4.44
N ALA A 40 6.03 4.26 5.58
CA ALA A 40 6.27 3.69 6.90
C ALA A 40 5.50 2.38 7.12
N ASN A 41 4.23 2.32 6.71
CA ASN A 41 3.42 1.11 6.79
C ASN A 41 3.94 -0.01 5.88
N ALA A 42 4.31 0.31 4.64
CA ALA A 42 4.90 -0.67 3.74
C ALA A 42 6.22 -1.23 4.31
N ALA A 43 7.06 -0.38 4.89
CA ALA A 43 8.30 -0.78 5.54
C ALA A 43 8.04 -1.68 6.76
N LEU A 44 7.08 -1.33 7.61
CA LEU A 44 6.70 -2.13 8.77
C LEU A 44 6.18 -3.52 8.37
N PHE A 45 5.26 -3.59 7.40
CA PHE A 45 4.70 -4.86 6.94
C PHE A 45 5.73 -5.72 6.22
N ALA A 46 6.60 -5.12 5.40
CA ALA A 46 7.71 -5.83 4.78
C ALA A 46 8.68 -6.37 5.84
N PHE A 47 8.98 -5.58 6.89
CA PHE A 47 9.78 -6.02 8.02
C PHE A 47 9.14 -7.20 8.75
N ILE A 48 7.84 -7.13 9.09
CA ILE A 48 7.08 -8.21 9.72
C ILE A 48 7.15 -9.48 8.85
N TRP A 49 6.91 -9.34 7.55
CA TRP A 49 6.96 -10.46 6.63
C TRP A 49 8.33 -11.14 6.61
N PHE A 50 9.41 -10.40 6.33
CA PHE A 50 10.74 -11.02 6.17
C PHE A 50 11.44 -11.36 7.48
N SER A 51 11.05 -10.76 8.61
CA SER A 51 11.66 -11.02 9.91
C SER A 51 10.94 -12.11 10.70
N LEU A 52 9.60 -12.16 10.66
CA LEU A 52 8.81 -13.11 11.46
C LEU A 52 8.35 -14.32 10.65
N TYR A 53 7.86 -14.13 9.43
CA TYR A 53 7.24 -15.21 8.65
C TYR A 53 8.21 -15.85 7.65
N ASN A 54 8.87 -15.02 6.83
CA ASN A 54 9.79 -15.35 5.74
C ASN A 54 9.41 -16.62 4.96
N LYS A 55 8.12 -16.75 4.64
CA LYS A 55 7.58 -17.91 3.92
C LYS A 55 7.78 -17.71 2.41
N LYS A 56 8.06 -18.80 1.69
CA LYS A 56 8.20 -18.77 0.22
C LYS A 56 6.89 -18.98 -0.53
N GLU A 57 5.86 -19.48 0.15
CA GLU A 57 4.58 -19.85 -0.48
C GLU A 57 3.80 -18.63 -1.00
N HIS A 58 3.43 -18.66 -2.28
CA HIS A 58 2.67 -17.60 -2.97
C HIS A 58 1.35 -17.28 -2.27
N VAL A 59 0.59 -18.31 -1.86
CA VAL A 59 -0.71 -18.11 -1.18
C VAL A 59 -0.55 -17.34 0.13
N LYS A 60 0.49 -17.64 0.92
CA LYS A 60 0.75 -16.92 2.18
C LYS A 60 1.14 -15.47 1.95
N LYS A 61 1.92 -15.18 0.89
CA LYS A 61 2.23 -13.80 0.49
C LYS A 61 0.97 -13.06 0.06
N LEU A 62 0.10 -13.69 -0.72
CA LEU A 62 -1.16 -13.09 -1.15
C LEU A 62 -2.05 -12.76 0.05
N LEU A 63 -2.28 -13.72 0.95
CA LEU A 63 -3.06 -13.49 2.18
C LEU A 63 -2.48 -12.35 3.02
N PHE A 64 -1.16 -12.32 3.19
CA PHE A 64 -0.49 -11.24 3.92
C PHE A 64 -0.64 -9.89 3.21
N SER A 65 -0.59 -9.89 1.87
CA SER A 65 -0.80 -8.68 1.06
C SER A 65 -2.25 -8.21 1.12
N VAL A 66 -3.23 -9.10 1.27
CA VAL A 66 -4.64 -8.75 1.54
C VAL A 66 -4.76 -8.03 2.88
N VAL A 67 -4.09 -8.53 3.93
CA VAL A 67 -4.07 -7.87 5.25
C VAL A 67 -3.44 -6.48 5.14
N PHE A 68 -2.28 -6.37 4.49
CA PHE A 68 -1.62 -5.08 4.24
C PHE A 68 -2.51 -4.12 3.44
N GLY A 69 -3.05 -4.57 2.31
CA GLY A 69 -3.87 -3.75 1.42
C GLY A 69 -5.14 -3.26 2.11
N THR A 70 -5.77 -4.12 2.92
CA THR A 70 -6.89 -3.72 3.78
C THR A 70 -6.45 -2.67 4.79
N TRP A 71 -5.39 -2.95 5.54
CA TRP A 71 -4.87 -2.03 6.55
C TRP A 71 -4.56 -0.65 5.98
N ILE A 72 -3.81 -0.57 4.88
CA ILE A 72 -3.39 0.72 4.33
C ILE A 72 -4.57 1.50 3.72
N SER A 73 -5.52 0.81 3.08
CA SER A 73 -6.73 1.44 2.57
C SER A 73 -7.61 1.98 3.69
N PHE A 74 -7.80 1.22 4.78
CA PHE A 74 -8.54 1.68 5.95
C PHE A 74 -7.79 2.80 6.69
N TYR A 75 -6.47 2.66 6.87
CA TYR A 75 -5.64 3.70 7.45
C TYR A 75 -5.79 5.01 6.67
N TYR A 76 -5.74 4.96 5.34
CA TYR A 76 -5.97 6.13 4.48
C TYR A 76 -7.37 6.71 4.64
N LEU A 77 -8.42 5.88 4.69
CA LEU A 77 -9.79 6.34 4.93
C LEU A 77 -9.95 6.99 6.31
N VAL A 78 -9.34 6.44 7.36
CA VAL A 78 -9.46 7.00 8.72
C VAL A 78 -8.62 8.26 8.88
N SER A 79 -7.41 8.30 8.30
CA SER A 79 -6.46 9.40 8.44
C SER A 79 -6.71 10.56 7.47
N SER A 80 -7.35 10.32 6.33
CA SER A 80 -7.98 11.39 5.56
C SER A 80 -9.18 11.90 6.34
N TYR A 81 -9.14 13.18 6.73
CA TYR A 81 -10.10 13.89 7.59
C TYR A 81 -11.59 13.76 7.18
N SER A 82 -11.87 13.09 6.07
CA SER A 82 -13.15 12.82 5.44
C SER A 82 -13.55 11.34 5.36
N GLY A 83 -12.66 10.36 5.47
CA GLY A 83 -13.02 8.96 5.12
C GLY A 83 -13.80 8.20 6.21
N LEU A 84 -13.66 8.57 7.50
CA LEU A 84 -14.56 8.09 8.57
C LEU A 84 -15.98 8.66 8.40
N VAL A 85 -16.08 9.94 8.03
CA VAL A 85 -17.34 10.66 7.79
C VAL A 85 -18.05 10.13 6.53
N GLN A 86 -17.28 9.75 5.50
CA GLN A 86 -17.78 9.11 4.29
C GLN A 86 -18.22 7.65 4.49
N MET A 87 -17.53 6.86 5.32
CA MET A 87 -18.00 5.52 5.69
C MET A 87 -19.35 5.56 6.42
N LEU A 88 -19.62 6.64 7.16
CA LEU A 88 -20.88 6.88 7.86
C LEU A 88 -21.96 7.55 6.99
N GLY A 89 -21.73 7.70 5.68
CA GLY A 89 -22.72 8.21 4.72
C GLY A 89 -22.95 9.73 4.79
N VAL A 90 -22.16 10.46 5.58
CA VAL A 90 -22.25 11.91 5.66
C VAL A 90 -21.36 12.50 4.56
N TYR A 91 -21.99 13.05 3.52
CA TYR A 91 -21.28 13.79 2.47
C TYR A 91 -20.69 15.08 3.06
N ALA A 92 -19.43 15.02 3.50
CA ALA A 92 -18.67 16.22 3.83
C ALA A 92 -18.48 17.04 2.54
N ARG A 93 -18.69 18.36 2.63
CA ARG A 93 -18.54 19.34 1.54
C ARG A 93 -17.14 19.37 0.92
N GLU A 94 -16.17 18.78 1.61
CA GLU A 94 -14.77 18.57 1.20
C GLU A 94 -14.56 17.05 1.12
N SER A 95 -14.96 16.42 0.02
CA SER A 95 -14.67 15.01 -0.24
C SER A 95 -13.16 14.79 -0.34
N PRO A 96 -12.58 13.68 0.17
CA PRO A 96 -11.22 13.30 -0.14
C PRO A 96 -11.10 13.24 -1.67
N PRO A 97 -9.95 13.66 -2.21
CA PRO A 97 -9.75 13.69 -3.65
C PRO A 97 -10.11 12.32 -4.19
N ALA A 98 -10.98 12.33 -5.21
CA ALA A 98 -11.37 11.12 -5.89
C ALA A 98 -10.10 10.37 -6.29
N PHE A 99 -10.08 9.05 -6.10
CA PHE A 99 -8.95 8.26 -6.56
C PHE A 99 -8.92 8.36 -8.08
N VAL A 100 -7.96 9.09 -8.62
CA VAL A 100 -7.95 9.49 -10.03
C VAL A 100 -6.74 8.89 -10.71
N ILE A 101 -6.96 8.06 -11.73
CA ILE A 101 -5.92 7.64 -12.66
C ILE A 101 -6.19 8.33 -13.99
N PHE A 102 -5.20 9.08 -14.52
CA PHE A 102 -5.32 9.79 -15.80
C PHE A 102 -6.60 10.64 -15.93
N GLY A 103 -7.07 11.28 -14.84
CA GLY A 103 -8.30 12.07 -14.84
C GLY A 103 -9.60 11.28 -14.66
N LEU A 104 -9.56 9.94 -14.60
CA LEU A 104 -10.73 9.09 -14.34
C LEU A 104 -10.88 8.76 -12.85
N VAL A 105 -12.03 9.10 -12.27
CA VAL A 105 -12.40 8.71 -10.91
C VAL A 105 -12.64 7.21 -10.84
N LEU A 106 -11.93 6.54 -9.96
CA LEU A 106 -12.04 5.11 -9.68
C LEU A 106 -12.73 4.85 -8.35
N SER A 107 -13.41 3.71 -8.30
CA SER A 107 -13.99 3.20 -7.06
C SER A 107 -12.90 2.92 -6.01
N PRO A 108 -13.16 3.17 -4.72
CA PRO A 108 -12.30 2.74 -3.61
C PRO A 108 -11.93 1.25 -3.64
N PHE A 109 -12.73 0.42 -4.30
CA PHE A 109 -12.44 -1.00 -4.49
C PHE A 109 -11.19 -1.24 -5.36
N PHE A 110 -11.02 -0.48 -6.45
CA PHE A 110 -9.83 -0.62 -7.31
C PHE A 110 -8.56 -0.15 -6.59
N TRP A 111 -8.69 0.88 -5.77
CA TRP A 111 -7.63 1.35 -4.89
C TRP A 111 -7.18 0.29 -3.89
N TRP A 112 -8.15 -0.40 -3.28
CA TRP A 112 -7.85 -1.50 -2.37
C TRP A 112 -7.16 -2.67 -3.07
N ILE A 113 -7.67 -3.11 -4.24
CA ILE A 113 -7.02 -4.15 -5.05
C ILE A 113 -5.61 -3.73 -5.44
N PHE A 114 -5.41 -2.47 -5.83
CA PHE A 114 -4.11 -1.93 -6.21
C PHE A 114 -3.08 -2.08 -5.08
N HIS A 115 -3.43 -1.72 -3.84
CA HIS A 115 -2.53 -1.90 -2.70
C HIS A 115 -2.17 -3.35 -2.42
N ILE A 116 -3.13 -4.27 -2.57
CA ILE A 116 -2.89 -5.72 -2.42
C ILE A 116 -1.89 -6.19 -3.47
N LEU A 117 -2.13 -5.86 -4.75
CA LEU A 117 -1.33 -6.33 -5.88
C LEU A 117 0.08 -5.72 -5.88
N SER A 118 0.21 -4.42 -5.62
CA SER A 118 1.50 -3.73 -5.59
C SER A 118 2.41 -4.27 -4.48
N PHE A 119 1.87 -4.51 -3.29
CA PHE A 119 2.63 -5.10 -2.19
C PHE A 119 2.98 -6.56 -2.46
N TYR A 120 2.03 -7.36 -2.97
CA TYR A 120 2.27 -8.75 -3.36
C TYR A 120 3.38 -8.86 -4.40
N LEU A 121 3.38 -8.01 -5.42
CA LEU A 121 4.43 -7.96 -6.42
C LEU A 121 5.80 -7.68 -5.79
N GLY A 122 5.86 -6.76 -4.82
CA GLY A 122 7.06 -6.50 -4.04
C GLY A 122 7.56 -7.72 -3.27
N LEU A 123 6.67 -8.54 -2.70
CA LEU A 123 7.01 -9.80 -2.03
C LEU A 123 7.45 -10.89 -3.00
N GLU A 124 6.92 -10.90 -4.23
CA GLU A 124 7.34 -11.83 -5.28
C GLU A 124 8.72 -11.51 -5.80
N LEU A 125 8.96 -10.28 -6.23
CA LEU A 125 10.24 -9.84 -6.79
C LEU A 125 11.39 -10.01 -5.80
N SER A 126 11.19 -9.59 -4.55
CA SER A 126 12.20 -9.75 -3.48
C SER A 126 12.52 -11.23 -3.19
N SER A 127 11.59 -12.15 -3.41
CA SER A 127 11.83 -13.59 -3.17
C SER A 127 12.82 -14.23 -4.14
N GLN A 128 13.07 -13.59 -5.28
CA GLN A 128 14.07 -14.00 -6.27
C GLN A 128 15.50 -13.72 -5.80
N ILE A 129 15.69 -12.86 -4.79
CA ILE A 129 17.01 -12.65 -4.18
C ILE A 129 17.42 -13.91 -3.40
N LYS A 130 18.51 -14.54 -3.87
CA LYS A 130 19.17 -15.69 -3.22
C LYS A 130 19.63 -15.30 -1.80
N LYS A 131 19.55 -16.28 -0.88
CA LYS A 131 19.87 -16.11 0.55
C LYS A 131 21.29 -15.62 0.76
#